data_AF-A0A938HHX0-F1
#
_entry.id   AF-A0A938HHX0-F1
#
_cell.length_a   1.000
_cell.length_b   1.000
_cell.length_c   1.000
_cell.angle_alpha   90.00
_cell.angle_beta   90.00
_cell.angle_gamma   90.00
#
_symmetry.space_group_name_H-M   'P 1'
#
loop_
_entity.id
_entity.type
_entity.pdbx_description
1 polymer ?
#
loop_
_entity_poly.entity_id
_entity_poly.type
_entity_poly.pdbx_seq_one_letter_code
_entity_poly.pdbx_strand_id
1 'polypeptide(L)'
;AAAAFKKIAEAKAPFASRGDNSGTHQAELEIWHQAKVDPKGAAWYRSTGSGMGATLNTAAGMGAYALADRGTWIGFKNKADMTIVVEGDPALFNPYGVMAVNPAKHPHVKAKDASAFVDWLISAEGQAAIASFKLDGRQLFFPDAKKSRS
;
A
#
# COMPACT_ATOMS: atom_id res chain seq x y z
N ALA A 1 -11.76 0.73 6.74
CA ALA A 1 -11.41 -0.40 5.86
C ALA A 1 -12.08 -1.68 6.35
N ALA A 2 -11.92 -2.03 7.63
CA ALA A 2 -12.51 -3.22 8.24
C ALA A 2 -14.02 -3.39 8.00
N ALA A 3 -14.82 -2.31 8.08
CA ALA A 3 -16.26 -2.37 7.81
C ALA A 3 -16.59 -2.79 6.37
N ALA A 4 -15.79 -2.39 5.38
CA ALA A 4 -15.99 -2.79 4.00
C ALA A 4 -15.59 -4.26 3.77
N PHE A 5 -14.49 -4.70 4.38
CA PHE A 5 -14.05 -6.09 4.36
C PHE A 5 -15.11 -6.99 5.00
N LYS A 6 -15.67 -6.57 6.14
CA LYS A 6 -16.79 -7.27 6.78
C LYS A 6 -18.00 -7.41 5.82
N LYS A 7 -18.39 -6.35 5.12
CA LYS A 7 -19.47 -6.40 4.12
C LYS A 7 -19.17 -7.36 2.96
N ILE A 8 -17.94 -7.38 2.47
CA ILE A 8 -17.49 -8.32 1.42
C ILE A 8 -17.67 -9.76 1.90
N ALA A 9 -17.24 -10.06 3.12
CA ALA A 9 -17.36 -11.39 3.71
C ALA A 9 -18.83 -11.81 3.97
N GLU A 10 -19.65 -10.90 4.52
CA GLU A 10 -21.08 -11.13 4.74
C GLU A 10 -21.83 -11.42 3.44
N ALA A 11 -21.50 -10.68 2.37
CA ALA A 11 -22.04 -10.90 1.03
C ALA A 11 -21.43 -12.13 0.32
N LYS A 12 -20.36 -12.72 0.88
CA LYS A 12 -19.52 -13.74 0.21
C LYS A 12 -19.10 -13.31 -1.19
N ALA A 13 -18.83 -12.01 -1.36
CA ALA A 13 -18.44 -11.46 -2.65
C ALA A 13 -17.01 -11.87 -2.99
N PRO A 14 -16.69 -12.18 -4.26
CA PRO A 14 -15.35 -12.60 -4.65
C PRO A 14 -14.30 -11.56 -4.23
N PHE A 15 -13.21 -12.02 -3.64
CA PHE A 15 -12.06 -11.20 -3.24
C PHE A 15 -10.78 -11.86 -3.74
N ALA A 16 -9.96 -11.11 -4.49
CA ALA A 16 -8.66 -11.54 -4.97
C ALA A 16 -7.56 -11.02 -4.03
N SER A 17 -6.93 -11.94 -3.32
CA SER A 17 -5.78 -11.67 -2.45
C SER A 17 -4.47 -11.89 -3.22
N ARG A 18 -3.47 -11.07 -2.88
CA ARG A 18 -2.11 -11.27 -3.41
C ARG A 18 -1.52 -12.59 -2.95
N GLY A 19 -1.71 -12.95 -1.68
CA GLY A 19 -1.27 -14.24 -1.15
C GLY A 19 0.23 -14.52 -1.25
N ASP A 20 1.06 -13.48 -1.34
CA ASP A 20 2.48 -13.60 -1.72
C ASP A 20 3.45 -13.16 -0.60
N ASN A 21 2.94 -12.91 0.61
CA ASN A 21 3.69 -12.40 1.76
C ASN A 21 4.30 -10.99 1.60
N SER A 22 3.86 -10.22 0.59
CA SER A 22 4.22 -8.81 0.47
C SER A 22 3.63 -7.93 1.58
N GLY A 23 4.12 -6.69 1.67
CA GLY A 23 3.51 -5.66 2.53
C GLY A 23 2.01 -5.46 2.28
N THR A 24 1.56 -5.49 1.02
CA THR A 24 0.12 -5.38 0.73
C THR A 24 -0.68 -6.58 1.22
N HIS A 25 -0.12 -7.80 1.10
CA HIS A 25 -0.76 -8.98 1.66
C HIS A 25 -0.84 -8.91 3.20
N GLN A 26 0.21 -8.44 3.87
CA GLN A 26 0.17 -8.25 5.33
C GLN A 26 -0.86 -7.20 5.75
N ALA A 27 -0.94 -6.08 5.03
CA ALA A 27 -1.94 -5.04 5.28
C ALA A 27 -3.37 -5.57 5.09
N GLU A 28 -3.60 -6.37 4.05
CA GLU A 28 -4.88 -7.03 3.80
C GLU A 28 -5.29 -7.95 4.96
N LEU A 29 -4.39 -8.82 5.41
CA LEU A 29 -4.63 -9.73 6.53
C LEU A 29 -4.94 -8.98 7.83
N GLU A 30 -4.24 -7.88 8.09
CA GLU A 30 -4.51 -7.03 9.25
C GLU A 30 -5.92 -6.40 9.19
N ILE A 31 -6.37 -5.96 8.01
CA ILE A 31 -7.73 -5.44 7.84
C ILE A 31 -8.78 -6.53 8.04
N TRP A 32 -8.53 -7.77 7.57
CA TRP A 32 -9.38 -8.93 7.84
C TRP A 32 -9.47 -9.22 9.34
N HIS A 33 -8.33 -9.19 10.05
CA HIS A 33 -8.27 -9.36 11.49
C HIS A 33 -9.07 -8.27 12.23
N GLN A 34 -8.91 -7.00 11.87
CA GLN A 34 -9.69 -5.89 12.43
C GLN A 34 -11.20 -6.03 12.14
N ALA A 35 -11.56 -6.60 10.98
CA ALA A 35 -12.93 -6.93 10.63
C ALA A 35 -13.49 -8.13 11.41
N LYS A 36 -12.64 -8.85 12.16
CA LYS A 36 -12.94 -10.09 12.86
C LYS A 36 -13.43 -11.20 11.93
N VAL A 37 -12.81 -11.29 10.75
CA VAL A 37 -13.12 -12.28 9.72
C VAL A 37 -11.85 -13.05 9.39
N ASP A 38 -11.90 -14.37 9.41
CA ASP A 38 -10.87 -15.23 8.81
C ASP A 38 -11.35 -15.66 7.41
N PRO A 39 -10.77 -15.14 6.32
CA PRO A 39 -11.16 -15.51 4.97
C PRO A 39 -10.54 -16.84 4.51
N LYS A 40 -9.65 -17.46 5.30
CA LYS A 40 -8.91 -18.67 4.90
C LYS A 40 -9.86 -19.83 4.60
N GLY A 41 -9.70 -20.41 3.42
CA GLY A 41 -10.52 -21.54 2.97
C GLY A 41 -11.92 -21.15 2.50
N ALA A 42 -12.30 -19.87 2.56
CA ALA A 42 -13.58 -19.41 2.04
C ALA A 42 -13.58 -19.46 0.50
N ALA A 43 -14.66 -20.00 -0.09
CA ALA A 43 -14.78 -20.12 -1.55
C ALA A 43 -14.74 -18.76 -2.28
N TRP A 44 -15.14 -17.68 -1.61
CA TRP A 44 -15.12 -16.32 -2.16
C TRP A 44 -13.76 -15.63 -2.02
N TYR A 45 -12.79 -16.22 -1.31
CA TYR A 45 -11.46 -15.64 -1.12
C TYR A 45 -10.42 -16.39 -1.97
N ARG A 46 -9.92 -15.72 -3.00
CA ARG A 46 -8.95 -16.28 -3.96
C ARG A 46 -7.57 -15.72 -3.70
N SER A 47 -6.71 -16.52 -3.10
CA SER A 47 -5.27 -16.25 -3.04
C SER A 47 -4.61 -16.53 -4.40
N THR A 48 -3.94 -15.54 -4.97
CA THR A 48 -3.30 -15.66 -6.30
C THR A 48 -1.82 -16.04 -6.24
N GLY A 49 -1.16 -15.85 -5.10
CA GLY A 49 0.29 -16.07 -4.93
C GLY A 49 1.15 -15.21 -5.86
N SER A 50 0.62 -14.08 -6.33
CA SER A 50 1.13 -13.37 -7.52
C SER A 50 1.29 -11.87 -7.30
N GLY A 51 2.07 -11.22 -8.18
CA GLY A 51 2.21 -9.75 -8.33
C GLY A 51 0.89 -8.97 -8.27
N MET A 52 0.94 -7.68 -7.90
CA MET A 52 -0.26 -6.84 -7.84
C MET A 52 -0.98 -6.76 -9.19
N GLY A 53 -0.26 -6.59 -10.30
CA GLY A 53 -0.87 -6.56 -11.64
C GLY A 53 -1.61 -7.85 -12.01
N ALA A 54 -1.05 -9.01 -11.69
CA ALA A 54 -1.71 -10.30 -11.92
C ALA A 54 -2.93 -10.50 -11.00
N THR A 55 -2.83 -10.03 -9.75
CA THR A 55 -3.95 -10.04 -8.79
C THR A 55 -5.10 -9.17 -9.29
N LEU A 56 -4.81 -7.96 -9.78
CA LEU A 56 -5.82 -7.05 -10.33
C LEU A 56 -6.45 -7.59 -11.63
N ASN A 57 -5.68 -8.25 -12.50
CA ASN A 57 -6.25 -8.93 -13.68
C ASN A 57 -7.20 -10.06 -13.28
N THR A 58 -6.82 -10.85 -12.26
CA THR A 58 -7.71 -11.89 -11.70
C THR A 58 -8.98 -11.26 -11.15
N ALA A 59 -8.85 -10.15 -10.41
CA ALA A 59 -9.99 -9.45 -9.84
C ALA A 59 -10.94 -8.92 -10.92
N ALA A 60 -10.38 -8.28 -11.96
CA ALA A 60 -11.15 -7.77 -13.09
C ALA A 60 -11.90 -8.89 -13.83
N GLY A 61 -11.25 -10.03 -14.08
CA GLY A 61 -11.86 -11.16 -14.78
C GLY A 61 -12.94 -11.89 -13.98
N MET A 62 -12.90 -11.81 -12.64
CA MET A 62 -13.85 -12.47 -11.75
C MET A 62 -14.95 -11.54 -11.21
N GLY A 63 -14.87 -10.23 -11.49
CA GLY A 63 -15.71 -9.23 -10.82
C GLY A 63 -15.46 -9.19 -9.30
N ALA A 64 -14.20 -9.36 -8.89
CA ALA A 64 -13.81 -9.44 -7.48
C ALA A 64 -13.31 -8.11 -6.91
N TYR A 65 -13.40 -7.98 -5.59
CA TYR A 65 -12.70 -6.95 -4.84
C TYR A 65 -11.21 -7.30 -4.69
N ALA A 66 -10.37 -6.29 -4.54
CA ALA A 66 -8.95 -6.46 -4.22
C ALA A 66 -8.46 -5.25 -3.41
N LEU A 67 -7.44 -5.46 -2.56
CA LEU A 67 -6.68 -4.37 -1.95
C LEU A 67 -5.48 -4.02 -2.83
N ALA A 68 -5.35 -2.75 -3.22
CA ALA A 68 -4.25 -2.29 -4.04
C ALA A 68 -3.68 -0.95 -3.57
N ASP A 69 -2.38 -0.73 -3.79
CA ASP A 69 -1.77 0.58 -3.62
C ASP A 69 -2.21 1.53 -4.74
N ARG A 70 -2.24 2.83 -4.44
CA ARG A 70 -2.76 3.85 -5.36
C ARG A 70 -1.93 3.97 -6.65
N GLY A 71 -0.61 3.81 -6.54
CA GLY A 71 0.29 3.96 -7.68
C GLY A 71 0.03 2.87 -8.71
N THR A 72 -0.01 1.62 -8.25
CA THR A 72 -0.36 0.47 -9.08
C THR A 72 -1.75 0.60 -9.67
N TRP A 73 -2.76 1.02 -8.89
CA TRP A 73 -4.11 1.21 -9.43
C TRP A 73 -4.17 2.26 -10.56
N ILE A 74 -3.49 3.39 -10.38
CA ILE A 74 -3.44 4.43 -11.42
C ILE A 74 -2.77 3.88 -12.68
N GLY A 75 -1.61 3.23 -12.54
CA GLY A 75 -0.86 2.65 -13.66
C GLY A 75 -1.54 1.45 -14.33
N PHE A 76 -2.37 0.70 -13.61
CA PHE A 76 -3.03 -0.51 -14.11
C PHE A 76 -4.07 -0.18 -15.19
N LYS A 77 -3.83 -0.63 -16.42
CA LYS A 77 -4.70 -0.26 -17.57
C LYS A 77 -5.95 -1.15 -17.72
N ASN A 78 -5.89 -2.42 -17.33
CA ASN A 78 -6.99 -3.37 -17.53
C ASN A 78 -8.02 -3.34 -16.38
N LYS A 79 -8.65 -2.19 -16.14
CA LYS A 79 -9.56 -2.00 -15.00
C LYS A 79 -10.90 -2.73 -15.15
N ALA A 80 -11.31 -3.10 -16.36
CA ALA A 80 -12.68 -3.54 -16.65
C ALA A 80 -13.69 -2.59 -15.97
N ASP A 81 -14.67 -3.12 -15.23
CA ASP A 81 -15.66 -2.34 -14.48
C ASP A 81 -15.21 -2.01 -13.04
N MET A 82 -13.96 -2.33 -12.66
CA MET A 82 -13.46 -2.06 -11.32
C MET A 82 -13.34 -0.54 -11.09
N THR A 83 -13.73 -0.12 -9.90
CA THR A 83 -13.57 1.25 -9.41
C THR A 83 -13.05 1.26 -7.97
N ILE A 84 -12.59 2.41 -7.50
CA ILE A 84 -12.26 2.59 -6.08
C ILE A 84 -13.58 2.67 -5.32
N VAL A 85 -13.80 1.72 -4.41
CA VAL A 85 -14.99 1.69 -3.55
C VAL A 85 -14.71 2.15 -2.11
N VAL A 86 -13.44 2.16 -1.70
CA VAL A 86 -12.98 2.62 -0.37
C VAL A 86 -11.60 3.24 -0.50
N GLU A 87 -11.43 4.44 0.06
CA GLU A 87 -10.14 5.14 0.18
C GLU A 87 -10.14 6.08 1.40
N GLY A 88 -8.98 6.57 1.81
CA GLY A 88 -8.85 7.59 2.88
C GLY A 88 -8.98 7.08 4.31
N ASP A 89 -9.28 5.81 4.51
CA ASP A 89 -9.32 5.22 5.85
C ASP A 89 -7.91 5.10 6.46
N PRO A 90 -7.70 5.46 7.75
CA PRO A 90 -6.39 5.37 8.38
C PRO A 90 -5.75 3.98 8.34
N ALA A 91 -6.53 2.90 8.32
CA ALA A 91 -6.00 1.54 8.21
C ALA A 91 -5.43 1.23 6.80
N LEU A 92 -5.70 2.10 5.81
CA LEU A 92 -5.12 2.03 4.47
C LEU A 92 -3.88 2.91 4.31
N PHE A 93 -3.46 3.62 5.37
CA PHE A 93 -2.24 4.40 5.33
C PHE A 93 -1.04 3.45 5.20
N ASN A 94 -0.23 3.64 4.16
CA ASN A 94 1.03 2.94 3.95
C ASN A 94 2.23 3.89 4.17
N PRO A 95 2.75 4.02 5.41
CA PRO A 95 3.81 4.98 5.71
C PRO A 95 5.16 4.51 5.16
N TYR A 96 5.96 5.46 4.68
CA TYR A 96 7.34 5.23 4.25
C TYR A 96 8.31 5.81 5.28
N GLY A 97 9.31 5.02 5.66
CA GLY A 97 10.39 5.45 6.53
C GLY A 97 11.74 5.41 5.80
N VAL A 98 12.63 6.34 6.17
CA VAL A 98 14.04 6.31 5.78
C VAL A 98 14.89 6.00 7.01
N MET A 99 15.86 5.11 6.87
CA MET A 99 16.76 4.72 7.96
C MET A 99 18.21 4.72 7.45
N ALA A 100 19.05 5.56 8.06
CA ALA A 100 20.48 5.55 7.78
C ALA A 100 21.14 4.32 8.44
N VAL A 101 22.02 3.63 7.70
CA VAL A 101 22.76 2.47 8.20
C VAL A 101 23.79 2.92 9.24
N ASN A 102 23.87 2.22 10.36
CA ASN A 102 24.75 2.57 11.48
C ASN A 102 26.25 2.44 11.08
N PRO A 103 27.02 3.55 11.03
CA PRO A 103 28.41 3.51 10.61
C PRO A 103 29.35 2.86 11.64
N ALA A 104 28.98 2.82 12.92
CA ALA A 104 29.78 2.12 13.94
C ALA A 104 29.79 0.60 13.70
N LYS A 105 28.69 0.06 13.13
CA LYS A 105 28.60 -1.36 12.72
C LYS A 105 29.09 -1.59 11.29
N HIS A 106 28.94 -0.60 10.41
CA HIS A 106 29.33 -0.70 9.01
C HIS A 106 30.22 0.49 8.62
N PRO A 107 31.53 0.46 8.91
CA PRO A 107 32.41 1.63 8.74
C PRO A 107 32.58 2.11 7.29
N HIS A 108 32.25 1.26 6.31
CA HIS A 108 32.36 1.56 4.88
C HIS A 108 31.15 2.32 4.32
N VAL A 109 30.09 2.52 5.10
CA VAL A 109 28.90 3.22 4.60
C VAL A 109 29.16 4.70 4.46
N LYS A 110 28.50 5.32 3.47
CA LYS A 110 28.58 6.76 3.22
C LYS A 110 27.68 7.52 4.18
N ALA A 111 28.03 7.52 5.47
CA ALA A 111 27.19 8.07 6.53
C ALA A 111 26.82 9.54 6.30
N LYS A 112 27.76 10.36 5.82
CA LYS A 112 27.52 11.77 5.50
C LYS A 112 26.49 11.95 4.39
N ASP A 113 26.60 11.19 3.31
CA ASP A 113 25.67 11.26 2.19
C ASP A 113 24.28 10.74 2.58
N ALA A 114 24.22 9.69 3.40
CA ALA A 114 22.97 9.16 3.94
C ALA A 114 22.26 10.20 4.83
N SER A 115 22.98 10.88 5.72
CA SER A 115 22.42 11.97 6.53
C SER A 115 21.94 13.13 5.66
N ALA A 116 22.73 13.55 4.67
CA ALA A 116 22.34 14.63 3.76
C ALA A 116 21.05 14.28 2.99
N PHE A 117 20.89 13.03 2.55
CA PHE A 117 19.66 12.56 1.91
C PHE A 117 18.47 12.55 2.87
N VAL A 118 18.65 12.06 4.10
CA VAL A 118 17.59 12.07 5.12
C VAL A 118 17.15 13.50 5.44
N ASP A 119 18.12 14.39 5.65
CA ASP A 119 17.87 15.81 5.97
C ASP A 119 17.11 16.50 4.82
N TRP A 120 17.52 16.27 3.57
CA TRP A 120 16.78 16.77 2.41
C TRP A 120 15.36 16.18 2.36
N LEU A 121 15.20 14.87 2.57
CA LEU A 121 13.92 14.19 2.47
C LEU A 121 12.89 14.76 3.45
N ILE A 122 13.31 15.11 4.68
CA ILE A 122 12.43 15.71 5.70
C ILE A 122 12.37 17.25 5.66
N SER A 123 13.15 17.89 4.78
CA SER A 123 13.16 19.35 4.61
C SER A 123 11.88 19.84 3.93
N ALA A 124 11.63 21.16 4.01
CA ALA A 124 10.51 21.78 3.29
C ALA A 124 10.59 21.53 1.77
N GLU A 125 11.81 21.51 1.21
CA GLU A 125 12.04 21.27 -0.22
C GLU A 125 11.73 19.82 -0.60
N GLY A 126 12.27 18.84 0.14
CA GLY A 126 12.03 17.42 -0.11
C GLY A 126 10.55 17.05 0.07
N GLN A 127 9.90 17.57 1.11
CA GLN A 127 8.46 17.37 1.32
C GLN A 127 7.64 18.03 0.20
N ALA A 128 8.01 19.21 -0.31
CA ALA A 128 7.35 19.83 -1.46
C ALA A 128 7.56 19.02 -2.75
N ALA A 129 8.76 18.47 -2.97
CA ALA A 129 9.04 17.58 -4.09
C ALA A 129 8.14 16.33 -4.03
N ILE A 130 7.99 15.71 -2.85
CA ILE A 130 7.08 14.57 -2.65
C ILE A 130 5.62 14.98 -2.92
N ALA A 131 5.14 16.11 -2.38
CA ALA A 131 3.78 16.59 -2.61
C ALA A 131 3.48 16.91 -4.08
N SER A 132 4.47 17.38 -4.83
CA SER A 132 4.32 17.74 -6.24
C SER A 132 4.36 16.54 -7.19
N PHE A 133 4.81 15.37 -6.71
CA PHE A 133 4.88 14.16 -7.54
C PHE A 133 3.48 13.67 -7.95
N LYS A 134 3.28 13.55 -9.26
CA LYS A 134 2.01 13.15 -9.86
C LYS A 134 2.16 11.99 -10.82
N LEU A 135 1.17 11.12 -10.83
CA LEU A 135 0.99 10.07 -11.83
C LEU A 135 -0.39 10.23 -12.47
N ASP A 136 -0.43 10.28 -13.81
CA ASP A 136 -1.65 10.60 -14.59
C ASP A 136 -2.40 11.83 -14.03
N GLY A 137 -1.66 12.88 -13.67
CA GLY A 137 -2.18 14.14 -13.15
C GLY A 137 -2.62 14.13 -11.68
N ARG A 138 -2.56 12.98 -10.99
CA ARG A 138 -3.00 12.82 -9.59
C ARG A 138 -1.80 12.81 -8.64
N GLN A 139 -1.89 13.57 -7.54
CA GLN A 139 -0.89 13.49 -6.47
C GLN A 139 -0.88 12.08 -5.88
N LEU A 140 0.30 11.47 -5.81
CA LEU A 140 0.42 10.08 -5.37
C LEU A 140 0.83 9.96 -3.90
N PHE A 141 1.70 10.86 -3.43
CA PHE A 141 2.25 10.82 -2.08
C PHE A 141 1.86 12.06 -1.28
N PHE A 142 1.63 11.84 0.01
CA PHE A 142 1.22 12.87 0.96
C PHE A 142 2.30 12.96 2.04
N PRO A 143 3.17 13.98 1.98
CA PRO A 143 4.27 14.13 2.94
C PRO A 143 3.75 14.38 4.36
N ASP A 144 4.34 13.71 5.35
CA ASP A 144 3.98 13.81 6.76
C ASP A 144 5.19 13.95 7.70
N ALA A 145 6.37 14.29 7.17
CA ALA A 145 7.56 14.44 7.98
C ALA A 145 7.36 15.56 9.02
N LYS A 146 7.37 15.17 10.29
CA LYS A 146 7.39 16.11 11.40
C LYS A 146 8.81 16.65 11.53
N LYS A 147 8.98 17.97 11.68
CA LYS A 147 10.26 18.52 12.16
C LYS A 147 10.62 17.76 13.44
N SER A 148 11.80 17.15 13.49
CA SER A 148 12.26 16.52 14.73
C SER A 148 12.22 17.59 15.82
N ARG A 149 11.67 17.24 16.99
CA ARG A 149 11.89 18.05 18.18
C ARG A 149 13.38 17.90 18.48
N SER A 150 14.12 19.00 18.33
CA SER A 150 15.48 19.16 18.85
C SER A 150 15.50 18.95 20.34
#